data_AF-A0A538R650-F1
#
_entry.id   AF-A0A538R650-F1
#
_cell.length_a   1.000
_cell.length_b   1.000
_cell.length_c   1.000
_cell.angle_alpha   90.00
_cell.angle_beta   90.00
_cell.angle_gamma   90.00
#
_symmetry.space_group_name_H-M   'P 1'
#
loop_
_entity.id
_entity.type
_entity.pdbx_description
1 polymer ?
#
loop_
_entity_poly.entity_id
_entity_poly.type
_entity_poly.pdbx_seq_one_letter_code
_entity_poly.pdbx_strand_id
1 'polypeptide(L)'
;MNMQDLEGYKELMDKMLDTLPAEQVLSHYAPEQRLAGLPPEQRLAGLPPEQRLAGLDRDHQALALPVEVLQLLPEAYLRSLTPEVEAEIRRRLRQNGR
;
A
#
# COMPACT_ATOMS: atom_id res chain seq x y z
N MET A 1 -15.53 34.78 25.44
CA MET A 1 -15.01 34.81 24.06
C MET A 1 -13.89 33.79 23.96
N ASN A 2 -14.06 32.73 23.18
CA ASN A 2 -12.96 31.80 22.89
C ASN A 2 -12.11 32.42 21.77
N MET A 3 -10.78 32.34 21.88
CA MET A 3 -9.86 32.93 20.89
C MET A 3 -10.04 32.32 19.48
N GLN A 4 -10.61 31.12 19.42
CA GLN A 4 -10.94 30.38 18.19
C GLN A 4 -12.16 30.93 17.43
N ASP A 5 -12.99 31.77 18.06
CA ASP A 5 -14.21 32.34 17.48
C ASP A 5 -13.97 33.74 16.87
N LEU A 6 -12.74 34.26 16.97
CA LEU A 6 -12.39 35.51 16.30
C LEU A 6 -12.36 35.30 14.79
N GLU A 7 -13.13 36.12 14.09
CA GLU A 7 -13.08 36.26 12.63
C GLU A 7 -11.63 36.52 12.20
N GLY A 8 -11.05 35.61 11.43
CA GLY A 8 -9.63 35.65 11.03
C GLY A 8 -8.68 34.70 11.78
N TYR A 9 -9.11 34.02 12.85
CA TYR A 9 -8.27 33.00 13.52
C TYR A 9 -7.91 31.84 12.58
N LYS A 10 -8.87 31.41 11.75
CA LYS A 10 -8.65 30.36 10.74
C LYS A 10 -7.66 30.80 9.66
N GLU A 11 -7.76 32.04 9.16
CA GLU A 11 -6.84 32.61 8.16
C GLU A 11 -5.41 32.74 8.70
N LEU A 12 -5.27 33.16 9.96
CA LEU A 12 -3.98 33.22 10.64
C LEU A 12 -3.35 31.83 10.78
N MET A 13 -4.14 30.83 11.20
CA MET A 13 -3.69 29.44 11.29
C MET A 13 -3.29 28.88 9.93
N ASP A 14 -4.06 29.15 8.89
CA ASP A 14 -3.78 28.69 7.52
C ASP A 14 -2.44 29.26 7.00
N LYS A 15 -2.21 30.56 7.17
CA LYS A 15 -0.92 31.20 6.84
C LYS A 15 0.26 30.66 7.63
N MET A 16 0.06 30.36 8.93
CA MET A 16 1.09 29.76 9.77
C MET A 16 1.43 28.34 9.29
N LEU A 17 0.42 27.55 8.90
CA LEU A 17 0.62 26.21 8.36
C LEU A 17 1.33 26.24 7.00
N ASP A 18 1.03 27.22 6.14
CA ASP A 18 1.69 27.42 4.84
C ASP A 18 3.18 27.78 4.98
N THR A 19 3.56 28.50 6.04
CA THR A 19 4.96 28.83 6.32
C THR A 19 5.75 27.70 6.99
N LEU A 20 5.06 26.69 7.53
CA LEU A 20 5.71 25.56 8.19
C LEU A 20 6.04 24.44 7.17
N PRO A 21 7.22 23.81 7.28
CA PRO A 21 7.53 22.69 6.40
C PRO A 21 6.60 21.51 6.70
N ALA A 22 6.11 20.85 5.65
CA ALA A 22 5.18 19.73 5.75
C ALA A 22 5.68 18.62 6.70
N GLU A 23 6.99 18.41 6.80
CA GLU A 23 7.59 17.41 7.69
C GLU A 23 7.39 17.71 9.19
N GLN A 24 7.42 18.99 9.58
CA GLN A 24 7.13 19.42 10.96
C GLN A 24 5.65 19.26 11.29
N VAL A 25 4.78 19.68 10.36
CA VAL A 25 3.33 19.54 10.52
C VAL A 25 2.96 18.07 10.63
N LEU A 26 3.46 17.23 9.71
CA LEU A 26 3.22 15.79 9.73
C LEU A 26 3.79 15.12 10.97
N SER A 27 4.93 15.58 11.51
CA SER A 27 5.54 15.01 12.74
C SER A 27 4.61 15.03 13.95
N HIS A 28 3.67 15.98 14.03
CA HIS A 28 2.65 16.03 15.08
C HIS A 28 1.51 15.02 14.90
N TYR A 29 1.34 14.45 13.70
CA TYR A 29 0.32 13.44 13.42
C TYR A 29 0.90 12.03 13.58
N ALA A 30 0.09 11.12 14.12
CA ALA A 30 0.38 9.69 14.09
C ALA A 30 0.54 9.21 12.64
N PRO A 31 1.42 8.23 12.36
CA PRO A 31 1.63 7.70 11.01
C PRO A 31 0.34 7.24 10.35
N GLU A 32 -0.58 6.66 11.12
CA GLU A 32 -1.91 6.25 10.63
C GLU A 32 -2.76 7.43 10.14
N GLN A 33 -2.69 8.59 10.79
CA GLN A 33 -3.38 9.82 10.39
C GLN A 33 -2.75 10.47 9.16
N ARG A 34 -1.42 10.42 9.03
CA ARG A 34 -0.71 10.88 7.82
C ARG A 34 -1.11 10.06 6.60
N LEU A 35 -1.26 8.76 6.79
CA LEU A 35 -1.67 7.84 5.73
C LEU A 35 -3.17 7.95 5.45
N ALA A 36 -4.02 8.31 6.42
CA ALA A 36 -5.48 8.36 6.30
C ALA A 36 -5.99 9.15 5.07
N GLY A 37 -5.29 10.22 4.67
CA GLY A 37 -5.65 11.04 3.50
C GLY A 37 -5.08 10.55 2.15
N LEU A 38 -4.17 9.58 2.16
CA LEU A 38 -3.54 9.06 0.94
C LEU A 38 -4.32 7.88 0.35
N PRO A 39 -4.45 7.79 -0.99
CA PRO A 39 -5.00 6.61 -1.63
C PRO A 39 -4.12 5.38 -1.36
N PRO A 40 -4.69 4.16 -1.32
CA PRO A 40 -3.97 2.94 -0.97
C PRO A 40 -2.75 2.69 -1.86
N GLU A 41 -2.80 3.08 -3.14
CA GLU A 41 -1.67 2.99 -4.07
C GLU A 41 -0.47 3.85 -3.64
N GLN A 42 -0.71 5.05 -3.11
CA GLN A 42 0.34 5.94 -2.58
C GLN A 42 0.87 5.46 -1.22
N ARG A 43 0.00 4.88 -0.38
CA ARG A 43 0.43 4.23 0.88
C ARG A 43 1.36 3.05 0.61
N LEU A 44 1.02 2.26 -0.39
CA LEU A 44 1.82 1.12 -0.81
C LEU A 44 3.10 1.58 -1.51
N ALA A 45 3.08 2.68 -2.28
CA ALA A 45 4.23 3.19 -3.05
C ALA A 45 5.52 3.33 -2.24
N GLY A 46 5.44 3.74 -0.97
CA GLY A 46 6.59 3.87 -0.07
C GLY A 46 7.04 2.57 0.64
N LEU A 47 6.26 1.49 0.54
CA LEU A 47 6.57 0.21 1.17
C LEU A 47 7.36 -0.71 0.23
N PRO A 48 8.37 -1.44 0.74
CA PRO A 48 9.05 -2.47 -0.04
C PRO A 48 8.08 -3.60 -0.39
N PRO A 49 8.30 -4.31 -1.51
CA PRO A 49 7.38 -5.34 -2.01
C PRO A 49 7.10 -6.43 -0.96
N GLU A 50 8.09 -6.79 -0.14
CA GLU A 50 7.94 -7.76 0.95
C GLU A 50 6.90 -7.33 1.99
N GLN A 51 6.88 -6.04 2.37
CA GLN A 51 5.88 -5.49 3.30
C GLN A 51 4.50 -5.39 2.66
N ARG A 52 4.43 -5.16 1.34
CA ARG A 52 3.15 -5.19 0.60
C ARG A 52 2.54 -6.59 0.59
N LEU A 53 3.38 -7.61 0.44
CA LEU A 53 2.96 -9.02 0.41
C LEU A 53 2.66 -9.57 1.82
N ALA A 54 3.29 -9.03 2.87
CA ALA A 54 3.14 -9.52 4.24
C ALA A 54 1.69 -9.46 4.78
N GLY A 55 0.84 -8.60 4.23
CA GLY A 55 -0.58 -8.52 4.57
C GLY A 55 -1.53 -9.29 3.64
N LEU A 56 -1.00 -9.92 2.59
CA LEU A 56 -1.79 -10.70 1.63
C LEU A 56 -1.83 -12.18 2.01
N ASP A 57 -2.95 -12.82 1.73
CA ASP A 57 -3.07 -14.27 1.87
C ASP A 57 -2.13 -14.99 0.89
N ARG A 58 -1.78 -16.25 1.17
CA ARG A 58 -0.85 -17.06 0.36
C ARG A 58 -1.28 -17.08 -1.11
N ASP A 59 -2.58 -17.20 -1.37
CA ASP A 59 -3.17 -17.16 -2.71
C ASP A 59 -2.86 -15.85 -3.45
N HIS A 60 -3.06 -14.71 -2.79
CA HIS A 60 -2.80 -13.39 -3.35
C HIS A 60 -1.30 -13.11 -3.50
N GLN A 61 -0.47 -13.61 -2.58
CA GLN A 61 0.99 -13.55 -2.71
C GLN A 61 1.45 -14.31 -3.96
N ALA A 62 0.93 -15.52 -4.19
CA ALA A 62 1.29 -16.31 -5.36
C ALA A 62 0.90 -15.61 -6.68
N LEU A 63 -0.25 -14.92 -6.72
CA LEU A 63 -0.64 -14.11 -7.89
C LEU A 63 0.27 -12.89 -8.11
N ALA A 64 0.82 -12.32 -7.04
CA ALA A 64 1.74 -11.18 -7.13
C ALA A 64 3.16 -11.58 -7.54
N LEU A 65 3.52 -12.87 -7.45
CA LEU A 65 4.84 -13.34 -7.87
C LEU A 65 5.03 -13.26 -9.40
N PRO A 66 6.26 -12.95 -9.85
CA PRO A 66 6.61 -13.02 -11.26
C PRO A 66 6.65 -14.48 -11.73
N VAL A 67 6.42 -14.67 -13.03
CA VAL A 67 6.37 -16.00 -13.64
C VAL A 67 7.68 -16.77 -13.45
N GLU A 68 8.82 -16.07 -13.43
CA GLU A 68 10.13 -16.69 -13.28
C GLU A 68 10.32 -17.33 -11.90
N VAL A 69 9.65 -16.79 -10.88
CA VAL A 69 9.62 -17.38 -9.55
C VAL A 69 8.59 -18.50 -9.52
N LEU A 70 7.42 -18.29 -10.12
CA LEU A 70 6.36 -19.30 -10.19
C LEU A 70 6.81 -20.61 -10.86
N GLN A 71 7.67 -20.55 -11.89
CA GLN A 71 8.25 -21.75 -12.53
C GLN A 71 9.27 -22.49 -11.65
N LEU A 72 9.89 -21.80 -10.68
CA LEU A 72 10.85 -22.38 -9.74
C LEU A 72 10.17 -22.95 -8.49
N LEU A 73 8.90 -22.60 -8.26
CA LEU A 73 8.14 -23.11 -7.14
C LEU A 73 7.78 -24.60 -7.35
N PRO A 74 7.78 -25.39 -6.27
CA PRO A 74 7.38 -26.80 -6.35
C PRO A 74 5.89 -26.94 -6.67
N GLU A 75 5.53 -27.94 -7.47
CA GLU A 75 4.13 -28.23 -7.83
C GLU A 75 3.25 -28.48 -6.60
N ALA A 76 3.83 -29.01 -5.51
CA ALA A 76 3.14 -29.19 -4.24
C ALA A 76 2.66 -27.86 -3.62
N TYR A 77 3.41 -26.77 -3.83
CA TYR A 77 2.99 -25.44 -3.38
C TYR A 77 1.80 -24.94 -4.20
N LEU A 78 1.86 -25.08 -5.52
CA LEU A 78 0.75 -24.69 -6.41
C LEU A 78 -0.54 -25.45 -6.11
N ARG A 79 -0.42 -26.76 -5.82
CA ARG A 79 -1.53 -27.63 -5.40
C ARG A 79 -2.09 -27.31 -4.02
N SER A 80 -1.33 -26.59 -3.20
CA SER A 80 -1.79 -26.13 -1.87
C SER A 80 -2.61 -24.85 -1.94
N LEU A 81 -2.58 -24.15 -3.08
CA LEU A 81 -3.38 -22.96 -3.35
C LEU A 81 -4.81 -23.35 -3.73
N THR A 82 -5.70 -22.36 -3.72
CA THR A 82 -7.07 -22.55 -4.22
C THR A 82 -7.10 -22.89 -5.72
N PRO A 83 -8.10 -23.67 -6.19
CA PRO A 83 -8.17 -24.10 -7.58
C PRO A 83 -8.27 -22.94 -8.58
N GLU A 84 -8.86 -21.81 -8.17
CA GLU A 84 -8.94 -20.59 -8.98
C GLU A 84 -7.57 -19.97 -9.20
N VAL A 85 -6.77 -19.87 -8.13
CA VAL A 85 -5.42 -19.31 -8.19
C VAL A 85 -4.44 -20.23 -8.90
N GLU A 86 -4.52 -21.54 -8.65
CA GLU A 86 -3.72 -22.53 -9.38
C GLU A 86 -3.97 -22.42 -10.90
N ALA A 87 -5.24 -22.32 -11.30
CA ALA A 87 -5.61 -22.20 -12.71
C ALA A 87 -5.05 -20.93 -13.35
N GLU A 88 -5.12 -19.79 -12.66
CA GLU A 88 -4.58 -18.53 -13.17
C GLU A 88 -3.04 -18.54 -13.24
N ILE A 89 -2.35 -19.10 -12.25
CA ILE A 89 -0.90 -19.28 -12.27
C ILE A 89 -0.49 -20.17 -13.45
N ARG A 90 -1.16 -21.31 -13.64
CA ARG A 90 -0.91 -22.21 -14.78
C ARG A 90 -1.17 -21.52 -16.12
N ARG A 91 -2.19 -20.68 -16.20
CA ARG A 91 -2.48 -19.87 -17.39
C ARG A 91 -1.34 -18.89 -17.68
N ARG A 92 -0.86 -18.16 -16.67
CA ARG A 92 0.27 -17.23 -16.80
C ARG A 92 1.55 -17.93 -17.23
N LEU A 93 1.85 -19.09 -16.64
CA LEU A 93 3.01 -19.93 -17.04
C LEU A 93 2.92 -20.34 -18.52
N ARG A 94 1.74 -20.74 -18.98
CA ARG A 94 1.53 -21.10 -20.40
C ARG A 94 1.68 -19.90 -21.34
N GLN A 95 1.24 -18.72 -20.92
CA GLN A 95 1.32 -17.50 -21.73
C GLN A 95 2.75 -16.95 -21.84
N ASN A 96 3.58 -17.16 -20.83
CA ASN A 96 4.94 -16.64 -20.80
C ASN A 96 5.96 -17.54 -21.52
N GLY A 97 5.64 -18.83 -21.69
CA GLY A 97 6.46 -19.77 -22.48
C GLY A 97 6.28 -19.68 -24.00
N ARG A 98 5.70 -18.60 -24.54
CA ARG A 98 5.45 -18.38 -25.97
C ARG A 98 6.17 -17.13 -26.46
#